data_AF-A0A370HCH1-F1
#
_entry.id   AF-A0A370HCH1-F1
#
_cell.length_a   1.000
_cell.length_b   1.000
_cell.length_c   1.000
_cell.angle_alpha   90.00
_cell.angle_beta   90.00
_cell.angle_gamma   90.00
#
_symmetry.space_group_name_H-M   'P 1'
#
loop_
_entity.id
_entity.type
_entity.pdbx_description
1 polymer ?
#
loop_
_entity_poly.entity_id
_entity_poly.type
_entity_poly.pdbx_seq_one_letter_code
_entity_poly.pdbx_strand_id
1 'polypeptide(L)'
;MLDRYGWQLGIGDPVTVHAPCGNPRCVHGAHGTVVDFGSEHLIVRLATAPLGHADETTVSIRPQHVEYGYAGLGPDPGPPAREGVSVTMPGLADACVQEAVAAGIADSVITAEQGAKLVAAWRNRAADESRP
;
A
#
# COMPACT_ATOMS: atom_id res chain seq x y z
N MET A 1 -12.66 -13.89 8.41
CA MET A 1 -13.73 -13.84 7.38
C MET A 1 -13.05 -13.95 6.03
N LEU A 2 -13.59 -14.70 5.07
CA LEU A 2 -12.91 -14.95 3.78
C LEU A 2 -13.36 -13.95 2.70
N ASP A 3 -12.43 -13.45 1.89
CA ASP A 3 -12.73 -12.62 0.73
C ASP A 3 -13.36 -13.44 -0.43
N ARG A 4 -13.61 -12.81 -1.59
CA ARG A 4 -14.19 -13.46 -2.76
C ARG A 4 -13.39 -14.64 -3.33
N TYR A 5 -12.09 -14.74 -3.03
CA TYR A 5 -11.18 -15.79 -3.51
C TYR A 5 -10.79 -16.79 -2.41
N GLY A 6 -11.34 -16.64 -1.20
CA GLY A 6 -11.05 -17.52 -0.08
C GLY A 6 -9.86 -17.09 0.76
N TRP A 7 -9.34 -15.87 0.59
CA TRP A 7 -8.29 -15.32 1.44
C TRP A 7 -8.85 -14.90 2.79
N GLN A 8 -8.16 -15.26 3.86
CA GLN A 8 -8.53 -14.85 5.20
C GLN A 8 -8.22 -13.37 5.40
N LEU A 9 -9.26 -12.57 5.67
CA LEU A 9 -9.17 -11.17 6.02
C LEU A 9 -9.04 -10.97 7.53
N GLY A 10 -8.25 -9.98 7.92
CA GLY A 10 -8.04 -9.44 9.26
C GLY A 10 -8.29 -7.93 9.33
N ILE A 11 -8.38 -7.41 10.56
CA ILE A 11 -8.45 -5.95 10.80
C ILE A 11 -7.10 -5.33 10.42
N GLY A 12 -7.14 -4.24 9.66
CA GLY A 12 -5.96 -3.58 9.10
C GLY A 12 -5.63 -4.01 7.67
N ASP A 13 -6.29 -5.05 7.15
CA ASP A 13 -6.00 -5.54 5.81
C ASP A 13 -6.50 -4.56 4.73
N PRO A 14 -5.71 -4.37 3.66
CA PRO A 14 -6.15 -3.65 2.49
C PRO A 14 -7.16 -4.47 1.69
N VAL A 15 -8.17 -3.80 1.14
CA VAL A 15 -9.18 -4.43 0.28
C VAL A 15 -9.59 -3.53 -0.89
N THR A 16 -9.91 -4.16 -2.03
CA THR A 16 -10.63 -3.54 -3.16
C THR A 16 -12.09 -3.96 -3.15
N VAL A 17 -12.97 -3.00 -3.35
CA VAL A 17 -14.41 -3.19 -3.45
C VAL A 17 -14.83 -3.53 -4.88
N HIS A 18 -15.56 -4.62 -5.03
CA HIS A 18 -16.18 -5.04 -6.29
C HIS A 18 -17.67 -4.74 -6.29
N ALA A 19 -18.18 -4.25 -7.44
CA ALA A 19 -19.60 -4.07 -7.63
C ALA A 19 -20.24 -5.34 -8.22
N PRO A 20 -21.55 -5.55 -7.97
CA PRO A 20 -22.43 -4.75 -7.13
C PRO A 20 -22.30 -5.13 -5.65
N CYS A 21 -21.96 -4.17 -4.77
CA CYS A 21 -21.77 -4.46 -3.34
C CYS A 21 -23.07 -4.37 -2.51
N GLY A 22 -24.14 -3.78 -3.07
CA GLY A 22 -25.44 -3.55 -2.40
C GLY A 22 -25.54 -2.28 -1.55
N ASN A 23 -24.46 -1.50 -1.38
CA ASN A 23 -24.44 -0.22 -0.68
C ASN A 23 -24.21 0.93 -1.67
N PRO A 24 -25.01 2.01 -1.66
CA PRO A 24 -24.86 3.13 -2.60
C PRO A 24 -23.54 3.91 -2.43
N ARG A 25 -22.85 3.75 -1.30
CA ARG A 25 -21.53 4.34 -1.05
C ARG A 25 -20.36 3.45 -1.52
N CYS A 26 -20.63 2.21 -1.92
CA CYS A 26 -19.60 1.40 -2.56
C CYS A 26 -19.37 1.87 -3.99
N VAL A 27 -18.15 2.29 -4.27
CA VAL A 27 -17.69 2.53 -5.62
C VAL A 27 -16.90 1.31 -6.08
N HIS A 28 -17.20 0.80 -7.27
CA HIS A 28 -16.42 -0.30 -7.85
C HIS A 28 -14.95 0.15 -8.04
N GLY A 29 -14.02 -0.71 -7.65
CA GLY A 29 -12.59 -0.38 -7.69
C GLY A 29 -12.16 0.58 -6.58
N ALA A 30 -13.05 0.97 -5.66
CA ALA A 30 -12.65 1.71 -4.48
C ALA A 30 -11.78 0.85 -3.58
N HIS A 31 -10.84 1.50 -2.92
CA HIS A 31 -9.93 0.86 -2.01
C HIS A 31 -10.21 1.27 -0.58
N GLY A 32 -9.89 0.40 0.36
CA GLY A 32 -10.06 0.70 1.77
C GLY A 32 -9.32 -0.27 2.67
N THR A 33 -9.53 -0.09 3.96
CA THR A 33 -8.94 -0.90 5.02
C THR A 33 -10.04 -1.51 5.86
N VAL A 34 -9.94 -2.80 6.18
CA VAL A 34 -10.84 -3.46 7.12
C VAL A 34 -10.63 -2.87 8.50
N VAL A 35 -11.67 -2.36 9.13
CA VAL A 35 -11.61 -1.79 10.48
C VAL A 35 -12.39 -2.59 11.51
N ASP A 36 -13.37 -3.38 11.08
CA ASP A 36 -14.16 -4.24 11.97
C ASP A 36 -14.88 -5.38 11.21
N PHE A 37 -15.38 -6.37 11.95
CA PHE A 37 -16.16 -7.49 11.44
C PHE A 37 -17.52 -7.60 12.14
N GLY A 38 -18.59 -7.63 11.35
CA GLY A 38 -19.89 -8.15 11.77
C GLY A 38 -19.99 -9.66 11.54
N SER A 39 -21.14 -10.25 11.86
CA SER A 39 -21.39 -11.69 11.65
C SER A 39 -21.39 -12.10 10.17
N GLU A 40 -21.87 -11.22 9.29
CA GLU A 40 -22.10 -11.49 7.86
C GLU A 40 -21.44 -10.45 6.94
N HIS A 41 -20.79 -9.44 7.52
CA HIS A 41 -20.26 -8.29 6.79
C HIS A 41 -18.95 -7.81 7.42
N LEU A 42 -18.14 -7.12 6.64
CA LEU A 42 -16.97 -6.40 7.10
C LEU A 42 -17.23 -4.89 7.04
N ILE A 43 -16.64 -4.15 7.97
CA ILE A 43 -16.63 -2.69 7.95
C ILE A 43 -15.32 -2.24 7.34
N VAL A 44 -15.41 -1.52 6.23
CA VAL A 44 -14.27 -1.02 5.46
C VAL A 44 -14.24 0.48 5.55
N ARG A 45 -13.12 1.05 5.96
CA ARG A 45 -12.84 2.48 5.82
C ARG A 45 -12.27 2.73 4.43
N LEU A 46 -13.01 3.43 3.58
CA LEU A 46 -12.57 3.73 2.22
C LEU A 46 -11.48 4.82 2.21
N ALA A 47 -10.43 4.59 1.42
CA ALA A 47 -9.40 5.59 1.15
C ALA A 47 -9.96 6.60 0.12
N THR A 48 -10.59 7.66 0.63
CA THR A 48 -11.04 8.89 -0.08
C THR A 48 -11.61 8.70 -1.49
N ALA A 49 -12.92 8.93 -1.64
CA ALA A 49 -13.54 9.10 -2.95
C ALA A 49 -12.87 10.26 -3.74
N PRO A 50 -12.79 10.20 -5.08
CA PRO A 50 -12.16 11.22 -5.92
C PRO A 50 -12.85 12.61 -5.91
N LEU A 51 -13.80 12.85 -5.00
CA LEU A 51 -14.62 14.06 -4.94
C LEU A 51 -14.50 14.75 -3.57
N GLY A 52 -13.27 15.13 -3.18
CA GLY A 52 -13.00 16.34 -2.39
C GLY A 52 -13.65 16.52 -1.01
N HIS A 53 -14.26 15.49 -0.42
CA HIS A 53 -14.79 15.55 0.95
C HIS A 53 -14.00 14.57 1.80
N ALA A 54 -13.17 15.13 2.68
CA ALA A 54 -12.32 14.43 3.63
C ALA A 54 -13.14 13.88 4.82
N ASP A 55 -14.21 13.15 4.54
CA ASP A 55 -14.92 12.37 5.55
C ASP A 55 -14.51 10.90 5.39
N GLU A 56 -13.83 10.37 6.42
CA GLU A 56 -13.50 8.95 6.53
C GLU A 56 -14.79 8.11 6.39
N THR A 57 -15.05 7.62 5.19
CA THR A 57 -16.31 6.93 4.89
C THR A 57 -16.13 5.45 5.21
N THR A 58 -16.72 5.01 6.33
CA THR A 58 -16.85 3.59 6.65
C THR A 58 -18.09 3.00 5.99
N VAL A 59 -17.94 1.83 5.37
CA VAL A 59 -18.99 1.14 4.63
C VAL A 59 -19.07 -0.31 5.08
N SER A 60 -20.29 -0.82 5.30
CA SER A 60 -20.54 -2.24 5.54
C SER A 60 -20.67 -2.97 4.20
N ILE A 61 -19.83 -3.99 3.98
CA ILE A 61 -19.70 -4.70 2.72
C ILE A 61 -19.69 -6.21 3.00
N ARG A 62 -20.31 -7.01 2.12
CA ARG A 62 -20.21 -8.47 2.21
C ARG A 62 -18.85 -8.96 1.71
N PRO A 63 -18.30 -10.05 2.28
CA PRO A 63 -16.96 -10.53 1.95
C PRO A 63 -16.78 -10.93 0.49
N GLN A 64 -17.83 -11.47 -0.11
CA GLN A 64 -17.89 -11.83 -1.53
C GLN A 64 -17.74 -10.64 -2.50
N HIS A 65 -17.86 -9.40 -2.00
CA HIS A 65 -17.71 -8.17 -2.78
C HIS A 65 -16.39 -7.45 -2.49
N VAL A 66 -15.48 -8.09 -1.78
CA VAL A 66 -14.13 -7.56 -1.57
C VAL A 66 -13.08 -8.56 -1.99
N GLU A 67 -11.94 -8.02 -2.38
CA GLU A 67 -10.72 -8.75 -2.72
C GLU A 67 -9.60 -8.20 -1.84
N TYR A 68 -8.79 -9.10 -1.29
CA TYR A 68 -7.59 -8.73 -0.53
C TYR A 68 -6.59 -7.96 -1.40
N GLY A 69 -5.97 -6.92 -0.83
CA GLY A 69 -5.05 -6.04 -1.54
C GLY A 69 -5.79 -5.02 -2.40
N TYR A 70 -5.06 -4.31 -3.27
CA TYR A 70 -5.72 -3.40 -4.20
C TYR A 70 -5.63 -3.89 -5.65
N ALA A 71 -6.67 -4.60 -6.06
CA ALA A 71 -6.83 -5.07 -7.42
C ALA A 71 -6.98 -3.91 -8.42
N GLY A 72 -6.30 -4.01 -9.57
CA GLY A 72 -6.39 -3.06 -10.70
C GLY A 72 -5.36 -1.94 -10.70
N LEU A 73 -4.66 -1.72 -9.58
CA LEU A 73 -3.37 -1.07 -9.57
C LEU A 73 -2.32 -2.12 -9.98
N GLY A 74 -1.25 -1.71 -10.68
CA GLY A 74 -0.09 -2.58 -10.87
C GLY A 74 0.46 -3.06 -9.51
N PRO A 75 1.52 -3.89 -9.48
CA PRO A 75 2.00 -4.50 -8.24
C PRO A 75 2.15 -3.44 -7.13
N ASP A 76 1.47 -3.72 -6.03
CA ASP A 76 1.16 -2.89 -4.87
C ASP A 76 0.08 -1.83 -5.06
N PRO A 77 -0.96 -1.96 -4.22
CA PRO A 77 -0.90 -1.15 -3.02
C PRO A 77 -1.01 -2.03 -1.79
N GLY A 78 0.02 -1.93 -0.97
CA GLY A 78 -0.01 -2.45 0.38
C GLY A 78 -1.04 -1.70 1.24
N PRO A 79 -1.26 -2.15 2.50
CA PRO A 79 -2.02 -1.40 3.51
C PRO A 79 -1.59 0.08 3.51
N PRO A 80 -2.44 1.04 3.91
CA PRO A 80 -2.11 2.47 3.88
C PRO A 80 -0.74 2.67 4.50
N ALA A 81 0.25 2.74 3.63
CA ALA A 81 1.63 2.80 4.03
C ALA A 81 1.73 4.20 4.59
N ARG A 82 2.11 4.28 5.87
CA ARG A 82 3.14 5.25 6.21
C ARG A 82 4.22 5.09 5.14
N GLU A 83 4.23 6.04 4.20
CA GLU A 83 5.25 6.24 3.18
C GLU A 83 5.86 4.94 2.63
N GLY A 84 5.15 4.31 1.72
CA GLY A 84 5.62 3.16 0.95
C GLY A 84 5.34 3.42 -0.51
N VAL A 85 6.17 4.25 -1.13
CA VAL A 85 6.03 4.68 -2.50
C VAL A 85 6.25 3.50 -3.44
N SER A 86 5.17 2.98 -4.03
CA SER A 86 5.27 2.23 -5.29
C SER A 86 5.15 3.23 -6.44
N VAL A 87 6.29 3.85 -6.73
CA VAL A 87 6.51 4.55 -7.99
C VAL A 87 7.81 4.01 -8.52
N THR A 88 7.73 3.17 -9.56
CA THR A 88 8.81 2.85 -10.49
C THR A 88 9.21 4.11 -11.25
N MET A 89 9.74 5.08 -10.51
CA MET A 89 10.53 6.18 -11.03
C MET A 89 11.93 5.91 -10.50
N PRO A 90 12.92 5.58 -11.35
CA PRO A 90 14.27 5.23 -10.91
C PRO A 90 14.91 6.26 -9.96
N GLY A 91 14.42 7.52 -9.92
CA GLY A 91 14.86 8.54 -8.98
C GLY A 91 14.36 8.38 -7.54
N LEU A 92 13.25 7.67 -7.30
CA LEU A 92 12.65 7.60 -5.96
C LEU A 92 13.28 6.52 -5.08
N ALA A 93 13.61 5.37 -5.67
CA ALA A 93 14.37 4.34 -4.95
C ALA A 93 15.78 4.84 -4.57
N ASP A 94 16.41 5.67 -5.41
CA ASP A 94 17.68 6.33 -5.08
C ASP A 94 17.51 7.34 -3.92
N ALA A 95 16.41 8.09 -3.90
CA ALA A 95 16.10 9.01 -2.80
C ALA A 95 15.92 8.28 -1.46
N CYS A 96 15.17 7.16 -1.42
CA CYS A 96 14.99 6.39 -0.18
C CYS A 96 16.31 5.82 0.35
N VAL A 97 17.21 5.35 -0.53
CA VAL A 97 18.53 4.85 -0.11
C VAL A 97 19.39 6.00 0.42
N GLN A 98 19.35 7.18 -0.20
CA GLN A 98 20.06 8.36 0.32
C GLN A 98 19.52 8.79 1.69
N GLU A 99 18.21 8.78 1.88
CA GLU A 99 17.56 9.15 3.14
C GLU A 99 17.90 8.18 4.27
N ALA A 100 17.83 6.87 4.00
CA ALA A 100 18.22 5.84 4.97
C ALA A 100 19.70 5.96 5.37
N VAL A 101 20.58 6.28 4.42
CA VAL A 101 22.01 6.52 4.70
C VAL A 101 22.20 7.79 5.53
N ALA A 102 21.48 8.87 5.21
CA ALA A 102 21.55 10.11 5.98
C ALA A 102 21.10 9.91 7.43
N ALA A 103 20.00 9.18 7.66
CA ALA A 103 19.53 8.82 9.00
C ALA A 103 20.57 7.98 9.75
N GLY A 104 21.15 6.97 9.09
CA GLY A 104 22.19 6.13 9.69
C GLY A 104 23.46 6.90 10.08
N ILE A 105 23.83 7.95 9.32
CA ILE A 105 24.94 8.85 9.67
C ILE A 105 24.57 9.73 10.86
N ALA A 106 23.36 10.31 10.86
CA ALA A 106 22.88 11.18 11.93
C ALA A 106 22.83 10.43 13.28
N ASP A 107 22.38 9.17 13.26
CA ASP A 107 22.32 8.31 14.44
C ASP A 107 23.65 7.62 14.76
N SER A 108 24.73 7.94 14.03
CA SER A 108 26.08 7.35 14.18
C SER A 108 26.12 5.82 14.05
N VAL A 109 25.12 5.23 13.38
CA VAL A 109 25.06 3.79 13.06
C VAL A 109 26.09 3.44 12.00
N ILE A 110 26.31 4.35 11.04
CA ILE A 110 27.32 4.23 9.98
C ILE A 110 28.11 5.53 9.86
N THR A 111 29.35 5.45 9.37
CA THR A 111 30.13 6.64 9.02
C THR A 111 29.72 7.19 7.66
N ALA A 112 30.03 8.47 7.40
CA ALA A 112 29.81 9.09 6.09
C ALA A 112 30.50 8.31 4.95
N GLU A 113 31.67 7.75 5.21
CA GLU A 113 32.42 6.96 4.22
C GLU A 113 31.74 5.60 3.93
N GLN A 114 31.15 4.97 4.94
CA GLN A 114 30.34 3.76 4.77
C GLN A 114 29.03 4.05 4.03
N GLY A 115 28.39 5.18 4.33
CA GLY A 115 27.21 5.66 3.62
C GLY A 115 27.45 5.84 2.13
N ALA A 116 28.56 6.49 1.75
CA ALA A 116 28.92 6.68 0.35
C ALA A 116 29.13 5.34 -0.39
N LYS A 117 29.74 4.35 0.27
CA LYS A 117 29.94 3.00 -0.28
C LYS A 117 28.62 2.27 -0.50
N LEU A 118 27.66 2.41 0.41
CA LEU A 118 26.32 1.81 0.28
C LEU A 118 25.53 2.39 -0.90
N VAL A 119 25.52 3.72 -1.05
CA VAL A 119 24.85 4.38 -2.19
C VAL A 119 25.48 3.95 -3.52
N ALA A 120 26.82 3.87 -3.59
CA ALA A 120 27.51 3.42 -4.78
C ALA A 120 27.18 1.95 -5.14
N ALA A 121 27.16 1.06 -4.13
CA ALA A 121 26.81 -0.35 -4.33
C ALA A 121 25.35 -0.51 -4.82
N TRP A 122 24.42 0.26 -4.26
CA TRP A 122 23.03 0.29 -4.70
C TRP A 122 22.89 0.67 -6.17
N ARG A 123 23.52 1.78 -6.59
CA ARG A 123 23.47 2.25 -7.98
C ARG A 123 24.08 1.26 -8.97
N ASN A 124 25.20 0.63 -8.60
CA ASN A 124 25.83 -0.39 -9.44
C ASN A 124 24.92 -1.60 -9.64
N ARG A 125 24.26 -2.06 -8.57
CA ARG A 125 23.29 -3.16 -8.64
C ARG A 125 22.09 -2.80 -9.52
N ALA A 126 21.52 -1.61 -9.33
CA ALA A 126 20.39 -1.15 -10.14
C ALA A 126 20.75 -1.03 -11.63
N ALA A 127 22.00 -0.69 -11.96
CA ALA A 127 22.50 -0.66 -13.33
C ALA A 127 22.68 -2.07 -13.93
N ASP A 128 23.17 -3.04 -13.15
CA ASP A 128 23.32 -4.44 -13.61
C ASP A 128 21.96 -5.13 -13.82
N GLU A 129 20.96 -4.85 -12.97
CA GLU A 129 19.58 -5.36 -13.13
C GLU A 129 18.85 -4.74 -14.34
N SER A 130 19.38 -3.66 -14.90
CA SER A 130 18.83 -2.97 -16.09
C SER A 130 19.47 -3.43 -17.41
N ARG A 131 20.40 -4.41 -17.37
CA ARG A 131 21.09 -4.94 -18.55
C ARG A 131 20.27 -6.11 -19.15
N PRO A 132 19.91 -6.08 -20.45
CA PRO A 132 19.05 -7.09 -21.08
C PRO A 132 19.71 -8.47 -21.20
#